data_AF-A0A8B6BR80-F1
#
_entry.id   AF-A0A8B6BR80-F1
#
_cell.length_a   1.000
_cell.length_b   1.000
_cell.length_c   1.000
_cell.angle_alpha   90.00
_cell.angle_beta   90.00
_cell.angle_gamma   90.00
#
_symmetry.space_group_name_H-M   'P 1'
#
loop_
_entity.id
_entity.type
_entity.pdbx_description
1 polymer ?
#
loop_
_entity_poly.entity_id
_entity_poly.type
_entity_poly.pdbx_seq_one_letter_code
_entity_poly.pdbx_strand_id
1 'polypeptide(L)'
;MNLTCMFSRSEITDQIKDQRVLLGRVYMVCNVTGNPNPLIRWYHNDVFLPDIIKKITLYNVSAEHEGLYKCEAENVVTSVLSKTGCSLVIECHSGTFYNETTNECLPCEYGYYQPHHNRRNCLQCNTGYFTLERESQWQSDCKDIDECQTTQSLCEHKCINTNGTYVCSCSSGFSLNSDGKTCTVVDSNGVLAVKVVAGVVTGLAIIIAVLIVVIKFKLYLKFRTSRSKKQILTDNQLSEHNQMYEVSTGAKNGKQ
;
A
#
# COMPACT_ATOMS: atom_id res chain seq x y z
N MET A 1 -14.00 -39.02 81.51
CA MET A 1 -14.01 -38.09 80.37
C MET A 1 -15.08 -38.58 79.40
N ASN A 2 -16.20 -37.87 79.27
CA ASN A 2 -17.20 -38.19 78.25
C ASN A 2 -16.61 -37.81 76.89
N LEU A 3 -16.22 -38.79 76.08
CA LEU A 3 -16.02 -38.56 74.65
C LEU A 3 -17.41 -38.46 74.00
N THR A 4 -17.99 -37.27 73.98
CA THR A 4 -19.09 -36.96 73.06
C THR A 4 -18.52 -36.97 71.65
N CYS A 5 -18.98 -37.89 70.81
CA CYS A 5 -18.62 -37.93 69.40
C CYS A 5 -19.09 -36.62 68.74
N MET A 6 -18.16 -35.75 68.33
CA MET A 6 -18.48 -34.45 67.74
C MET A 6 -18.73 -34.62 66.24
N PHE A 7 -19.97 -34.89 65.86
CA PHE A 7 -20.38 -34.90 64.45
C PHE A 7 -20.55 -33.46 63.93
N SER A 8 -20.16 -33.22 62.68
CA SER A 8 -20.31 -31.94 62.00
C SER A 8 -20.72 -32.11 60.54
N ARG A 9 -21.45 -31.13 60.02
CA ARG A 9 -21.95 -31.10 58.64
C ARG A 9 -20.81 -30.93 57.64
N SER A 10 -21.02 -31.33 56.38
CA SER A 10 -20.09 -31.00 55.31
C SER A 10 -20.14 -29.49 54.99
N GLU A 11 -18.98 -28.85 54.95
CA GLU A 11 -18.85 -27.44 54.63
C GLU A 11 -17.62 -27.20 53.73
N ILE A 12 -17.85 -26.59 52.56
CA ILE A 12 -16.77 -26.13 51.69
C ILE A 12 -16.12 -24.91 52.31
N THR A 13 -14.82 -25.00 52.57
CA THR A 13 -14.07 -23.93 53.25
C THR A 13 -13.54 -22.88 52.29
N ASP A 14 -13.35 -23.22 51.02
CA ASP A 14 -12.84 -22.32 49.98
C ASP A 14 -13.69 -22.40 48.71
N GLN A 15 -14.14 -21.24 48.23
CA GLN A 15 -14.77 -21.16 46.92
C GLN A 15 -13.72 -21.36 45.82
N ILE A 16 -14.02 -22.23 44.85
CA ILE A 16 -13.17 -22.39 43.67
C ILE A 16 -13.33 -21.12 42.82
N LYS A 17 -12.21 -20.50 42.45
CA LYS A 17 -12.21 -19.28 41.65
C LYS A 17 -12.17 -19.60 40.16
N ASP A 18 -12.84 -18.78 39.37
CA ASP A 18 -12.73 -18.81 37.91
C ASP A 18 -11.26 -18.72 37.49
N GLN A 19 -10.91 -19.50 36.48
CA GLN A 19 -9.55 -19.56 35.94
C GLN A 19 -9.56 -19.16 34.48
N ARG A 20 -8.62 -18.29 34.12
CA ARG A 20 -8.35 -17.84 32.75
C ARG A 20 -6.94 -18.28 32.40
N VAL A 21 -6.79 -19.16 31.41
CA VAL A 21 -5.49 -19.80 31.12
C VAL A 21 -5.20 -19.85 29.63
N LEU A 22 -3.94 -19.62 29.27
CA LEU A 22 -3.50 -19.59 27.88
C LEU A 22 -3.31 -21.01 27.33
N LEU A 23 -2.39 -21.77 27.93
CA LEU A 23 -2.14 -23.22 27.79
C LEU A 23 -1.32 -23.66 29.02
N GLY A 24 -1.31 -24.94 29.37
CA GLY A 24 -0.44 -25.47 30.43
C GLY A 24 -1.15 -26.36 31.44
N ARG A 25 -0.74 -26.28 32.71
CA ARG A 25 -1.31 -27.08 33.81
C ARG A 25 -2.24 -26.25 34.66
N VAL A 26 -3.50 -26.65 34.72
CA VAL A 26 -4.50 -26.10 35.64
C VAL A 26 -4.76 -27.08 36.75
N TYR A 27 -4.98 -26.57 37.95
CA TYR A 27 -5.56 -27.38 39.01
C TYR A 27 -6.62 -26.64 39.79
N MET A 28 -7.64 -27.40 40.19
CA MET A 28 -8.74 -26.94 41.01
C MET A 28 -8.80 -27.84 42.24
N VAL A 29 -8.96 -27.25 43.42
CA VAL A 29 -8.98 -27.98 44.70
C VAL A 29 -10.31 -27.72 45.38
N CYS A 30 -10.95 -28.77 45.87
CA CYS A 30 -12.14 -28.67 46.69
C CYS A 30 -11.75 -28.92 48.15
N ASN A 31 -11.69 -27.85 48.94
CA ASN A 31 -11.44 -27.96 50.37
C ASN A 31 -12.76 -28.05 51.12
N VAL A 32 -12.91 -29.14 51.87
CA VAL A 32 -14.15 -29.48 52.58
C VAL A 32 -13.80 -29.93 53.99
N THR A 33 -14.61 -29.50 54.96
CA THR A 33 -14.59 -29.94 56.35
C THR A 33 -15.88 -30.68 56.69
N GLY A 34 -15.86 -31.51 57.73
CA GLY A 34 -17.02 -32.27 58.19
C GLY A 34 -16.62 -33.55 58.92
N ASN A 35 -17.45 -34.01 59.85
CA ASN A 35 -17.23 -35.25 60.60
C ASN A 35 -18.53 -36.08 60.63
N PRO A 36 -18.59 -37.26 59.99
CA PRO A 36 -17.50 -37.96 59.30
C PRO A 36 -16.99 -37.23 58.05
N ASN A 37 -15.77 -37.58 57.61
CA ASN A 37 -15.14 -37.00 56.42
C ASN A 37 -16.12 -37.03 55.23
N PRO A 38 -16.43 -35.88 54.62
CA PRO A 38 -17.37 -35.83 53.50
C PRO A 38 -16.84 -36.55 52.25
N LEU A 39 -17.75 -37.19 51.53
CA LEU A 39 -17.53 -37.70 50.19
C LEU A 39 -17.56 -36.52 49.22
N ILE A 40 -16.53 -36.40 48.39
CA ILE A 40 -16.40 -35.37 47.35
C ILE A 40 -16.77 -35.96 45.99
N ARG A 41 -17.57 -35.22 45.22
CA ARG A 41 -17.93 -35.53 43.83
C ARG A 41 -17.62 -34.33 42.94
N TRP A 42 -16.95 -34.58 41.82
CA TRP A 42 -16.64 -33.56 40.82
C TRP A 42 -17.50 -33.71 39.59
N TYR A 43 -17.80 -32.58 38.96
CA TYR A 43 -18.52 -32.49 37.71
C TYR A 43 -17.85 -31.50 36.77
N HIS A 44 -17.83 -31.81 35.47
CA HIS A 44 -17.47 -30.88 34.39
C HIS A 44 -18.66 -30.80 33.44
N ASN A 45 -19.21 -29.61 33.24
CA ASN A 45 -20.43 -29.38 32.46
C ASN A 45 -21.57 -30.33 32.89
N ASP A 46 -21.75 -30.46 34.22
CA ASP A 46 -22.70 -31.37 34.89
C ASP A 46 -22.48 -32.87 34.67
N VAL A 47 -21.42 -33.27 33.97
CA VAL A 47 -21.00 -34.67 33.83
C VAL A 47 -20.13 -35.08 35.01
N PHE A 48 -20.50 -36.16 35.70
CA PHE A 48 -19.75 -36.68 36.83
C PHE A 48 -18.36 -37.18 36.40
N LEU A 49 -17.32 -36.73 37.11
CA LEU A 49 -15.94 -37.14 36.92
C LEU A 49 -15.55 -38.17 38.00
N PRO A 50 -15.57 -39.49 37.69
CA PRO A 50 -15.17 -40.52 38.66
C PRO A 50 -13.68 -40.41 39.01
N ASP A 51 -13.29 -40.98 40.15
CA ASP A 51 -11.90 -41.12 40.61
C ASP A 51 -11.17 -39.82 41.02
N ILE A 52 -11.86 -38.68 41.04
CA ILE A 52 -11.31 -37.41 41.52
C ILE A 52 -11.74 -37.16 42.97
N ILE A 53 -10.78 -37.26 43.90
CA ILE A 53 -11.09 -37.23 45.35
C ILE A 53 -11.01 -35.81 45.95
N LYS A 54 -10.06 -34.99 45.51
CA LYS A 54 -9.81 -33.66 46.12
C LYS A 54 -9.40 -32.58 45.13
N LYS A 55 -8.68 -32.96 44.08
CA LYS A 55 -8.03 -32.03 43.16
C LYS A 55 -8.17 -32.50 41.72
N ILE A 56 -8.73 -31.65 40.87
CA ILE A 56 -8.61 -31.79 39.41
C ILE A 56 -7.24 -31.26 39.00
N THR A 57 -6.53 -32.02 38.16
CA THR A 57 -5.30 -31.55 37.51
C THR A 57 -5.42 -31.81 36.02
N LEU A 58 -5.48 -30.73 35.24
CA LEU A 58 -5.50 -30.78 33.78
C LEU A 58 -4.10 -30.51 33.26
N TYR A 59 -3.66 -31.32 32.30
CA TYR A 59 -2.38 -31.17 31.62
C TYR A 59 -2.67 -30.85 30.15
N ASN A 60 -1.86 -29.97 29.55
CA ASN A 60 -2.03 -29.57 28.15
C ASN A 60 -3.46 -29.08 27.86
N VAL A 61 -3.95 -28.15 28.69
CA VAL A 61 -5.30 -27.58 28.58
C VAL A 61 -5.58 -27.12 27.14
N SER A 62 -6.75 -27.47 26.62
CA SER A 62 -7.23 -27.27 25.24
C SER A 62 -8.72 -26.89 25.29
N ALA A 63 -9.32 -26.45 24.18
CA ALA A 63 -10.73 -26.02 24.10
C ALA A 63 -11.74 -27.00 24.74
N GLU A 64 -11.47 -28.31 24.72
CA GLU A 64 -12.35 -29.33 25.30
C GLU A 64 -12.45 -29.27 26.83
N HIS A 65 -11.47 -28.66 27.48
CA HIS A 65 -11.41 -28.49 28.92
C HIS A 65 -12.19 -27.25 29.40
N GLU A 66 -12.63 -26.39 28.48
CA GLU A 66 -13.42 -25.21 28.83
C GLU A 66 -14.75 -25.59 29.48
N GLY A 67 -15.24 -24.75 30.39
CA GLY A 67 -16.58 -24.89 30.94
C GLY A 67 -16.65 -24.83 32.46
N LEU A 68 -17.77 -25.32 33.00
CA LEU A 68 -18.10 -25.22 34.42
C LEU A 68 -17.61 -26.45 35.17
N TYR A 69 -16.75 -26.23 36.16
CA TYR A 69 -16.34 -27.25 37.11
C TYR A 69 -17.09 -27.06 38.42
N LYS A 70 -17.71 -28.13 38.92
CA LYS A 70 -18.50 -28.12 40.15
C LYS A 70 -18.02 -29.21 41.10
N CYS A 71 -17.77 -28.84 42.35
CA CYS A 71 -17.52 -29.78 43.44
C CYS A 71 -18.74 -29.83 44.36
N GLU A 72 -19.17 -31.04 44.69
CA GLU A 72 -20.23 -31.29 45.66
C GLU A 72 -19.68 -32.17 46.79
N ALA A 73 -20.06 -31.86 48.03
CA ALA A 73 -19.62 -32.62 49.19
C ALA A 73 -20.77 -32.96 50.15
N GLU A 74 -20.78 -34.21 50.59
CA GLU A 74 -21.85 -34.81 51.40
C GLU A 74 -21.27 -35.71 52.47
N ASN A 75 -21.81 -35.68 53.68
CA ASN A 75 -21.58 -36.73 54.67
C ASN A 75 -22.90 -37.25 55.24
N VAL A 76 -22.83 -38.34 56.01
CA VAL A 76 -24.00 -38.99 56.61
C VAL A 76 -24.82 -38.09 57.56
N VAL A 77 -24.28 -36.95 57.96
CA VAL A 77 -24.94 -35.97 58.84
C VAL A 77 -25.78 -34.98 58.03
N THR A 78 -25.46 -34.76 56.75
CA THR A 78 -26.11 -33.79 55.88
C THR A 78 -26.91 -34.48 54.77
N SER A 79 -28.22 -34.21 54.69
CA SER A 79 -29.04 -34.50 53.50
C SER A 79 -28.95 -33.41 52.41
N VAL A 80 -28.27 -32.29 52.72
CA VAL A 80 -28.10 -31.13 51.84
C VAL A 80 -26.65 -31.06 51.38
N LEU A 81 -26.43 -31.04 50.07
CA LEU A 81 -25.12 -30.98 49.45
C LEU A 81 -24.48 -29.60 49.63
N SER A 82 -23.25 -29.55 50.14
CA SER A 82 -22.41 -28.35 50.03
C SER A 82 -21.85 -28.29 48.60
N LYS A 83 -21.97 -27.15 47.90
CA LYS A 83 -21.56 -27.01 46.50
C LYS A 83 -20.70 -25.76 46.26
N THR A 84 -19.70 -25.87 45.38
CA THR A 84 -18.91 -24.75 44.84
C THR A 84 -18.56 -25.05 43.38
N GLY A 85 -18.26 -24.03 42.59
CA GLY A 85 -17.85 -24.21 41.21
C GLY A 85 -17.19 -22.97 40.62
N CYS A 86 -16.52 -23.18 39.48
CA CYS A 86 -15.82 -22.13 38.75
C CYS A 86 -15.86 -22.37 37.24
N SER A 87 -15.74 -21.31 36.47
CA SER A 87 -15.53 -21.38 35.02
C SER A 87 -14.04 -21.43 34.69
N LEU A 88 -13.64 -22.41 33.88
CA LEU A 88 -12.35 -22.42 33.20
C LEU A 88 -12.56 -21.81 31.81
N VAL A 89 -11.85 -20.70 31.54
CA VAL A 89 -11.84 -20.00 30.25
C VAL A 89 -10.44 -20.08 29.66
N ILE A 90 -10.35 -20.37 28.36
CA ILE A 90 -9.06 -20.46 27.67
C ILE A 90 -8.82 -19.17 26.89
N GLU A 91 -7.70 -18.51 27.17
CA GLU A 91 -7.33 -17.21 26.62
C GLU A 91 -6.29 -17.38 25.49
N CYS A 92 -6.36 -16.61 24.41
CA CYS A 92 -5.34 -16.73 23.34
C CYS A 92 -4.03 -16.02 23.73
N HIS A 93 -2.88 -16.69 23.54
CA HIS A 93 -1.57 -16.13 23.88
C HIS A 93 -1.14 -15.06 22.89
N SER A 94 -0.15 -14.23 23.26
CA SER A 94 0.45 -13.27 22.34
C SER A 94 0.99 -14.01 21.09
N GLY A 95 0.83 -13.41 19.92
CA GLY A 95 1.09 -14.05 18.64
C GLY A 95 -0.06 -14.92 18.12
N THR A 96 -1.17 -15.04 18.85
CA THR A 96 -2.37 -15.74 18.38
C THR A 96 -3.62 -14.87 18.52
N PHE A 97 -4.67 -15.25 17.80
CA PHE A 97 -6.00 -14.65 17.91
C PHE A 97 -7.08 -15.72 18.02
N TYR A 98 -8.18 -15.38 18.68
CA TYR A 98 -9.32 -16.28 18.83
C TYR A 98 -10.16 -16.31 17.55
N ASN A 99 -10.31 -17.49 16.95
CA ASN A 99 -11.21 -17.70 15.82
C ASN A 99 -12.55 -18.27 16.31
N GLU A 100 -13.60 -17.44 16.28
CA GLU A 100 -14.97 -17.82 16.68
C GLU A 100 -15.62 -18.88 15.78
N THR A 101 -15.11 -19.08 14.56
CA THR A 101 -15.65 -20.10 13.64
C THR A 101 -15.09 -21.49 13.93
N THR A 102 -13.83 -21.59 14.36
CA THR A 102 -13.17 -22.86 14.68
C THR A 102 -13.09 -23.15 16.18
N ASN A 103 -13.38 -22.16 17.04
CA ASN A 103 -13.20 -22.24 18.49
C ASN A 103 -11.74 -22.56 18.90
N GLU A 104 -10.78 -22.03 18.13
CA GLU A 104 -9.35 -22.25 18.36
C GLU A 104 -8.59 -20.93 18.40
N CYS A 105 -7.45 -20.92 19.11
CA CYS A 105 -6.46 -19.86 19.00
C CYS A 105 -5.59 -20.14 17.78
N LEU A 106 -5.68 -19.25 16.78
CA LEU A 106 -4.91 -19.35 15.54
C LEU A 106 -3.71 -18.42 15.57
N PRO A 107 -2.58 -18.83 14.97
CA PRO A 107 -1.38 -18.01 14.92
C PRO A 107 -1.58 -16.77 14.04
N CYS A 108 -0.89 -15.68 14.37
CA CYS A 108 -0.72 -14.56 13.47
C CYS A 108 0.10 -14.99 12.26
N GLU A 109 -0.45 -14.77 11.07
CA GLU A 109 0.25 -15.01 9.80
C GLU A 109 1.35 -13.97 9.55
N TYR A 110 2.20 -14.25 8.55
CA TYR A 110 3.25 -13.33 8.13
C TYR A 110 2.72 -11.93 7.80
N GLY A 111 3.45 -10.90 8.21
CA GLY A 111 3.01 -9.50 8.13
C GLY A 111 2.09 -9.05 9.28
N TYR A 112 1.76 -9.94 10.23
CA TYR A 112 0.91 -9.62 11.38
C TYR A 112 1.57 -9.99 12.71
N TYR A 113 1.11 -9.35 13.79
CA TYR A 113 1.55 -9.60 15.17
C TYR A 113 0.40 -9.40 16.18
N GLN A 114 0.53 -9.93 17.39
CA GLN A 114 -0.46 -9.68 18.45
C GLN A 114 0.18 -9.66 19.86
N PRO A 115 0.30 -8.48 20.51
CA PRO A 115 0.92 -8.41 21.83
C PRO A 115 -0.05 -8.70 22.97
N HIS A 116 -1.36 -8.61 22.73
CA HIS A 116 -2.38 -8.72 23.75
C HIS A 116 -3.10 -10.06 23.72
N HIS A 117 -3.42 -10.56 24.92
CA HIS A 117 -4.28 -11.74 25.09
C HIS A 117 -5.73 -11.44 24.67
N ASN A 118 -6.48 -12.48 24.29
CA ASN A 118 -7.93 -12.43 23.97
C ASN A 118 -8.35 -11.52 22.82
N ARG A 119 -7.46 -11.27 21.86
CA ARG A 119 -7.81 -10.55 20.62
C ARG A 119 -8.40 -11.50 19.59
N ARG A 120 -9.35 -10.98 18.79
CA ARG A 120 -10.03 -11.73 17.70
C ARG A 120 -9.37 -11.58 16.34
N ASN A 121 -8.27 -10.82 16.28
CA ASN A 121 -7.50 -10.61 15.08
C ASN A 121 -6.06 -10.22 15.44
N CYS A 122 -5.14 -10.46 14.51
CA CYS A 122 -3.78 -9.93 14.60
C CYS A 122 -3.71 -8.52 14.02
N LEU A 123 -2.77 -7.74 14.55
CA LEU A 123 -2.43 -6.41 14.07
C LEU A 123 -1.49 -6.54 12.88
N GLN A 124 -1.71 -5.77 11.83
CA GLN A 124 -0.79 -5.72 10.69
C GLN A 124 0.45 -4.91 11.05
N CYS A 125 1.62 -5.31 10.54
CA CYS A 125 2.81 -4.47 10.58
C CYS A 125 2.56 -3.11 9.93
N ASN A 126 3.26 -2.07 10.40
CA ASN A 126 3.26 -0.76 9.77
C ASN A 126 3.69 -0.84 8.30
N THR A 127 3.22 0.11 7.49
CA THR A 127 3.60 0.21 6.07
C THR A 127 5.12 0.24 5.90
N GLY A 128 5.62 -0.57 4.95
CA GLY A 128 7.06 -0.76 4.72
C GLY A 128 7.68 -1.83 5.62
N TYR A 129 6.92 -2.50 6.49
CA TYR A 129 7.42 -3.56 7.37
C TYR A 129 6.62 -4.86 7.26
N PHE A 130 7.27 -5.98 7.55
CA PHE A 130 6.72 -7.34 7.46
C PHE A 130 7.36 -8.29 8.47
N THR A 131 6.59 -9.22 9.05
CA THR A 131 7.14 -10.30 9.88
C THR A 131 7.50 -11.51 9.03
N LEU A 132 8.69 -12.08 9.26
CA LEU A 132 9.17 -13.27 8.53
C LEU A 132 8.80 -14.60 9.21
N GLU A 133 8.23 -14.53 10.41
CA GLU A 133 7.83 -15.67 11.21
C GLU A 133 6.36 -15.54 11.60
N ARG A 134 5.65 -16.68 11.62
CA ARG A 134 4.31 -16.76 12.20
C ARG A 134 4.38 -16.58 13.72
N GLU A 135 3.25 -16.27 14.33
CA GLU A 135 3.13 -16.06 15.79
C GLU A 135 3.93 -14.87 16.32
N SER A 136 4.23 -13.89 15.47
CA SER A 136 4.91 -12.67 15.90
C SER A 136 4.10 -11.94 16.98
N GLN A 137 4.77 -11.48 18.02
CA GLN A 137 4.12 -10.98 19.23
C GLN A 137 4.11 -9.46 19.26
N TRP A 138 5.15 -8.82 18.73
CA TRP A 138 5.39 -7.40 18.91
C TRP A 138 5.59 -6.69 17.57
N GLN A 139 5.28 -5.39 17.55
CA GLN A 139 5.56 -4.53 16.40
C GLN A 139 7.06 -4.48 16.05
N SER A 140 7.96 -4.74 17.01
CA SER A 140 9.41 -4.83 16.82
C SER A 140 9.86 -6.07 16.03
N ASP A 141 9.00 -7.08 15.92
CA ASP A 141 9.26 -8.29 15.16
C ASP A 141 9.09 -8.02 13.66
N CYS A 142 8.31 -7.00 13.29
CA CYS A 142 8.20 -6.50 11.93
C CYS A 142 9.54 -5.92 11.45
N LYS A 143 10.05 -6.45 10.34
CA LYS A 143 11.29 -6.01 9.70
C LYS A 143 10.97 -5.20 8.46
N ASP A 144 11.84 -4.24 8.19
CA ASP A 144 11.79 -3.43 6.98
C ASP A 144 11.73 -4.33 5.73
N ILE A 145 10.85 -3.99 4.79
CA ILE A 145 10.73 -4.67 3.50
C ILE A 145 11.73 -4.01 2.55
N ASP A 146 12.69 -4.76 2.03
CA ASP A 146 13.51 -4.26 0.94
C ASP A 146 12.72 -4.31 -0.38
N GLU A 147 12.02 -3.22 -0.68
CA GLU A 147 11.21 -3.16 -1.90
C GLU A 147 12.08 -3.23 -3.16
N CYS A 148 13.33 -2.76 -3.08
CA CYS A 148 14.29 -2.82 -4.19
C CYS A 148 14.65 -4.26 -4.59
N GLN A 149 14.52 -5.21 -3.68
CA GLN A 149 14.73 -6.64 -3.95
C GLN A 149 13.45 -7.38 -4.32
N THR A 150 12.30 -6.93 -3.84
CA THR A 150 11.01 -7.64 -4.01
C THR A 150 10.21 -7.17 -5.22
N THR A 151 10.34 -5.91 -5.64
CA THR A 151 9.55 -5.35 -6.75
C THR A 151 10.44 -4.89 -7.89
N GLN A 152 10.26 -5.52 -9.06
CA GLN A 152 10.97 -5.12 -10.27
C GLN A 152 10.42 -3.78 -10.80
N SER A 153 11.33 -2.90 -11.25
CA SER A 153 10.99 -1.61 -11.89
C SER A 153 10.36 -0.54 -10.97
N LEU A 154 10.70 -0.50 -9.67
CA LEU A 154 10.27 0.58 -8.76
C LEU A 154 10.83 1.96 -9.12
N CYS A 155 12.04 1.98 -9.68
CA CYS A 155 12.81 3.16 -10.05
C CYS A 155 13.29 3.01 -11.49
N GLU A 156 13.43 4.12 -12.24
CA GLU A 156 13.94 4.08 -13.61
C GLU A 156 15.40 3.61 -13.68
N HIS A 157 16.24 4.07 -12.74
CA HIS A 157 17.66 3.73 -12.70
C HIS A 157 18.05 2.89 -11.47
N LYS A 158 18.26 3.53 -10.32
CA LYS A 158 18.77 2.84 -9.12
C LYS A 158 17.80 3.00 -7.95
N CYS A 159 17.38 1.86 -7.39
CA CYS A 159 16.61 1.79 -6.15
C CYS A 159 17.56 1.69 -4.95
N ILE A 160 17.24 2.41 -3.87
CA ILE A 160 17.98 2.39 -2.61
C ILE A 160 16.97 2.13 -1.49
N ASN A 161 17.13 1.00 -0.78
CA ASN A 161 16.28 0.67 0.35
C ASN A 161 16.57 1.60 1.54
N THR A 162 15.53 2.04 2.24
CA THR A 162 15.61 2.89 3.43
C THR A 162 14.63 2.40 4.49
N ASN A 163 14.80 2.77 5.75
CA ASN A 163 13.95 2.20 6.79
C ASN A 163 12.48 2.65 6.65
N GLY A 164 11.60 1.70 6.36
CA GLY A 164 10.16 1.82 6.12
C GLY A 164 9.76 2.27 4.72
N THR A 165 10.72 2.45 3.79
CA THR A 165 10.45 2.94 2.42
C THR A 165 11.67 2.78 1.50
N TYR A 166 11.59 3.29 0.28
CA TYR A 166 12.72 3.32 -0.63
C TYR A 166 12.85 4.68 -1.31
N VAL A 167 14.05 4.97 -1.81
CA VAL A 167 14.30 6.17 -2.61
C VAL A 167 14.96 5.79 -3.93
N CYS A 168 14.58 6.49 -5.00
CA CYS A 168 15.19 6.33 -6.30
C CYS A 168 16.33 7.33 -6.50
N SER A 169 17.35 6.91 -7.25
CA SER A 169 18.47 7.76 -7.67
C SER A 169 18.76 7.56 -9.15
N CYS A 170 19.23 8.63 -9.79
CA CYS A 170 19.57 8.62 -11.20
C CYS A 170 21.08 8.46 -11.41
N SER A 171 21.45 7.77 -12.49
CA SER A 171 22.84 7.65 -12.93
C SER A 171 23.45 9.00 -13.28
N SER A 172 24.79 9.08 -13.32
CA SER A 172 25.51 10.30 -13.69
C SER A 172 25.02 10.88 -15.02
N GLY A 173 24.75 12.19 -15.05
CA GLY A 173 24.17 12.85 -16.23
C GLY A 173 22.64 12.89 -16.24
N PHE A 174 21.97 12.46 -15.17
CA PHE A 174 20.51 12.55 -15.02
C PHE A 174 20.08 13.16 -13.67
N SER A 175 18.92 13.81 -13.63
CA SER A 175 18.23 14.32 -12.43
C SER A 175 16.92 13.57 -12.17
N LEU A 176 16.61 13.35 -10.90
CA LEU A 176 15.35 12.73 -10.48
C LEU A 176 14.17 13.69 -10.71
N ASN A 177 13.09 13.17 -11.29
CA ASN A 177 11.86 13.92 -11.52
C ASN A 177 11.02 14.09 -10.25
N SER A 178 9.98 14.92 -10.33
CA SER A 178 9.05 15.19 -9.22
C SER A 178 8.19 13.99 -8.80
N ASP A 179 8.11 12.95 -9.64
CA ASP A 179 7.47 11.68 -9.28
C ASP A 179 8.32 10.81 -8.35
N GLY A 180 9.58 11.21 -8.11
CA GLY A 180 10.53 10.50 -7.28
C GLY A 180 11.00 9.16 -7.85
N LYS A 181 10.72 8.86 -9.12
CA LYS A 181 10.98 7.55 -9.75
C LYS A 181 11.68 7.63 -11.09
N THR A 182 11.30 8.60 -11.93
CA THR A 182 11.84 8.77 -13.28
C THR A 182 12.98 9.77 -13.33
N CYS A 183 13.79 9.70 -14.38
CA CYS A 183 15.02 10.44 -14.55
C CYS A 183 15.03 11.22 -15.86
N THR A 184 15.43 12.49 -15.82
CA THR A 184 15.68 13.30 -17.02
C THR A 184 17.15 13.59 -17.17
N VAL A 185 17.65 13.64 -18.40
CA VAL A 185 19.04 14.05 -18.66
C VAL A 185 19.26 15.44 -18.07
N VAL A 186 20.27 15.58 -17.19
CA VAL A 186 20.76 16.91 -16.85
C VAL A 186 21.61 17.36 -18.02
N ASP A 187 21.05 18.25 -18.83
CA ASP A 187 21.78 18.95 -19.87
C ASP A 187 22.87 19.80 -19.22
N SER A 188 24.04 19.20 -19.02
CA SER A 188 25.19 19.87 -18.41
C SER A 188 25.74 21.00 -19.28
N ASN A 189 25.11 21.32 -20.42
CA ASN A 189 25.45 22.48 -21.23
C ASN A 189 24.29 23.11 -22.03
N GLY A 190 23.03 22.64 -22.00
CA GLY A 190 21.94 23.19 -22.84
C GLY A 190 22.23 23.27 -24.36
N VAL A 191 23.38 22.76 -24.81
CA VAL A 191 23.93 22.94 -26.14
C VAL A 191 23.09 22.21 -27.17
N LEU A 192 22.35 21.16 -26.78
CA LEU A 192 21.47 20.43 -27.69
C LEU A 192 20.26 21.28 -28.09
N ALA A 193 19.55 21.86 -27.12
CA ALA A 193 18.43 22.77 -27.40
C ALA A 193 18.89 24.03 -28.14
N VAL A 194 20.02 24.62 -27.74
CA VAL A 194 20.58 25.83 -28.36
C VAL A 194 21.03 25.58 -29.82
N LYS A 195 21.66 24.43 -30.12
CA LYS A 195 22.08 24.08 -31.49
C LYS A 195 20.89 23.85 -32.41
N VAL A 196 19.83 23.19 -31.93
CA VAL A 196 18.60 22.97 -32.72
C VAL A 196 17.91 24.29 -33.03
N VAL A 197 17.76 25.17 -32.04
CA VAL A 197 17.13 26.49 -32.22
C VAL A 197 17.94 27.38 -33.18
N ALA A 198 19.28 27.43 -33.03
CA ALA A 198 20.13 28.20 -33.93
C ALA A 198 20.08 27.68 -35.39
N GLY A 199 20.02 26.37 -35.59
CA GLY A 199 19.87 25.75 -36.92
C GLY A 199 18.55 26.13 -37.60
N VAL A 200 17.44 26.14 -36.86
CA VAL A 200 16.12 26.52 -37.39
C VAL A 200 16.06 28.01 -37.75
N VAL A 201 16.60 28.90 -36.90
CA VAL A 201 16.59 30.35 -37.14
C VAL A 201 17.45 30.72 -38.36
N THR A 202 18.64 30.12 -38.49
CA THR A 202 19.53 30.36 -39.64
C THR A 202 18.91 29.85 -40.95
N GLY A 203 18.28 28.68 -40.93
CA GLY A 203 17.56 28.14 -42.10
C GLY A 203 16.42 29.05 -42.57
N LEU A 204 15.59 29.56 -41.66
CA LEU A 204 14.49 30.48 -41.99
C LEU A 204 15.02 31.81 -42.56
N ALA A 205 16.09 32.36 -42.00
CA ALA A 205 16.70 33.61 -42.49
C ALA A 205 17.20 33.48 -43.93
N ILE A 206 17.82 32.34 -44.29
CA ILE A 206 18.28 32.04 -45.65
C ILE A 206 17.09 31.93 -46.60
N ILE A 207 16.04 31.20 -46.22
CA ILE A 207 14.81 31.06 -47.03
C ILE A 207 14.19 32.43 -47.30
N ILE A 208 14.06 33.27 -46.26
CA ILE A 208 13.52 34.64 -46.40
C ILE A 208 14.40 35.49 -47.32
N ALA A 209 15.72 35.42 -47.18
CA ALA A 209 16.64 36.17 -48.05
C ALA A 209 16.51 35.73 -49.52
N VAL A 210 16.44 34.43 -49.79
CA VAL A 210 16.21 33.88 -51.14
C VAL A 210 14.86 34.34 -51.69
N LEU A 211 13.79 34.30 -50.90
CA LEU A 211 12.47 34.80 -51.30
C LEU A 211 12.51 36.28 -51.64
N ILE A 212 13.18 37.11 -50.84
CA ILE A 212 13.33 38.55 -51.12
C ILE A 212 14.09 38.77 -52.44
N VAL A 213 15.16 38.02 -52.69
CA VAL A 213 15.92 38.09 -53.96
C VAL A 213 15.03 37.69 -55.13
N VAL A 214 14.28 36.59 -55.02
CA VAL A 214 13.35 36.12 -56.07
C VAL A 214 12.24 37.14 -56.30
N ILE A 215 11.66 37.72 -55.25
CA ILE A 215 10.63 38.76 -55.35
C ILE A 215 11.21 40.00 -56.05
N LYS A 216 12.38 40.51 -55.60
CA LYS A 216 13.05 41.64 -56.25
C LYS A 216 13.37 41.35 -57.71
N PHE A 217 13.82 40.14 -58.03
CA PHE A 217 14.09 39.72 -59.40
C PHE A 217 12.82 39.68 -60.25
N LYS A 218 11.72 39.13 -59.73
CA LYS A 218 10.40 39.16 -60.41
C LYS A 218 9.88 40.58 -60.60
N LEU A 219 10.01 41.44 -59.59
CA LEU A 219 9.64 42.86 -59.68
C LEU A 219 10.50 43.60 -60.70
N TYR A 220 11.81 43.30 -60.74
CA TYR A 220 12.74 43.83 -61.73
C TYR A 220 12.37 43.40 -63.16
N LEU A 221 12.06 42.11 -63.37
CA LEU A 221 11.59 41.61 -64.66
C LEU A 221 10.24 42.24 -65.08
N LYS A 222 9.30 42.41 -64.14
CA LYS A 222 8.02 43.08 -64.37
C LYS A 222 8.19 44.56 -64.72
N PHE A 223 9.12 45.24 -64.07
CA PHE A 223 9.47 46.63 -64.38
C PHE A 223 10.14 46.76 -65.75
N ARG A 224 11.07 45.85 -66.09
CA ARG A 224 11.74 45.80 -67.40
C ARG A 224 10.76 45.57 -68.55
N THR A 225 9.84 44.61 -68.38
CA THR A 225 8.78 44.33 -69.37
C THR A 225 7.79 45.50 -69.50
N SER A 226 7.44 46.18 -68.40
CA SER A 226 6.63 47.40 -68.44
C SER A 226 7.32 48.55 -69.19
N ARG A 227 8.64 48.70 -69.04
CA ARG A 227 9.45 49.69 -69.77
C ARG A 227 9.54 49.36 -71.27
N SER A 228 9.73 48.08 -71.62
CA SER A 228 9.67 47.62 -73.02
C SER A 228 8.31 47.88 -73.67
N LYS A 229 7.19 47.68 -72.95
CA LYS A 229 5.84 47.99 -73.45
C LYS A 229 5.61 49.49 -73.65
N LYS A 230 6.14 50.34 -72.75
CA LYS A 230 6.07 51.81 -72.92
C LYS A 230 6.84 52.28 -74.15
N GLN A 231 8.01 51.71 -74.43
CA GLN A 231 8.82 52.05 -75.59
C GLN A 231 8.12 51.71 -76.92
N ILE A 232 7.51 50.51 -77.01
CA ILE A 232 6.74 50.08 -78.19
C ILE A 232 5.50 50.98 -78.40
N LEU A 233 4.86 51.45 -77.32
CA LEU A 233 3.72 52.37 -77.42
C LEU A 233 4.15 53.74 -77.97
N THR A 234 5.31 54.26 -77.55
CA THR A 234 5.86 55.52 -78.10
C THR A 234 6.32 55.38 -79.56
N ASP A 235 6.85 54.23 -79.96
CA ASP A 235 7.25 53.99 -81.35
C ASP A 235 6.04 53.85 -82.29
N ASN A 236 4.95 53.21 -81.83
CA ASN A 236 3.69 53.13 -82.58
C ASN A 236 2.99 54.49 -82.71
N GLN A 237 3.04 55.35 -81.69
CA GLN A 237 2.47 56.71 -81.79
C GLN A 237 3.28 57.63 -82.72
N LEU A 238 4.60 57.41 -82.87
CA LEU A 238 5.42 58.14 -83.82
C LEU A 238 5.19 57.67 -85.28
N SER A 239 4.87 56.39 -85.47
CA SER A 239 4.47 55.82 -86.77
C SER A 239 3.14 56.38 -87.28
N GLU A 240 2.11 56.47 -86.43
CA GLU A 240 0.80 57.00 -86.82
C GLU A 240 0.86 58.51 -87.11
N HIS A 241 1.70 59.27 -86.37
CA HIS A 241 1.92 60.68 -86.65
C HIS A 241 2.64 60.88 -88.00
N ASN A 242 3.64 60.05 -88.36
CA ASN A 242 4.33 60.18 -89.66
C ASN A 242 3.47 59.77 -90.87
N GLN A 243 2.49 58.87 -90.71
CA GLN A 243 1.55 58.53 -91.79
C GLN A 243 0.47 59.59 -92.03
N MET A 244 0.25 60.53 -91.09
CA MET A 244 -0.72 61.63 -91.27
C MET A 244 -0.13 62.83 -92.02
N TYR A 245 1.20 63.00 -92.04
CA TYR A 245 1.87 64.13 -92.72
C TYR A 245 2.19 63.86 -94.21
N GLU A 246 2.25 62.61 -94.67
CA GLU A 246 2.53 62.31 -96.09
C GLU A 246 1.28 62.37 -97.02
N VAL A 247 0.06 62.52 -96.49
CA VAL A 247 -1.16 62.59 -97.32
C VAL A 247 -1.60 64.04 -97.60
N SER A 248 -0.99 65.05 -96.98
CA SER A 248 -1.38 66.47 -97.13
C SER A 248 -0.49 67.32 -98.05
N THR A 249 0.59 66.77 -98.62
CA THR A 249 1.46 67.45 -99.59
C THR A 249 1.62 66.63 -100.88
N GLY A 250 0.55 66.55 -101.67
CA GLY A 250 0.56 65.82 -102.93
C GLY A 250 -0.60 66.17 -103.86
N ALA A 251 -1.11 67.40 -103.79
CA ALA A 251 -2.13 67.90 -104.72
C ALA A 251 -1.80 69.32 -105.17
N LYS A 252 -1.65 69.48 -106.49
CA LYS A 252 -1.50 70.71 -107.28
C LYS A 252 -0.07 71.24 -107.47
N ASN A 253 0.56 70.81 -108.55
CA ASN A 253 0.91 71.73 -109.63
C ASN A 253 0.85 71.01 -110.98
N GLY A 254 0.11 71.59 -111.92
CA GLY A 254 0.06 71.20 -113.31
C GLY A 254 0.32 72.43 -114.19
N LYS A 255 0.91 72.16 -115.36
CA LYS A 255 1.04 73.02 -116.57
C LYS A 255 1.88 74.29 -116.34
N GLN A 256 2.97 74.52 -117.08
CA GLN A 256 3.03 74.67 -118.53
C GLN A 256 4.51 74.66 -118.97
#